data_AF-A0A532C3B4-F1
#
_entry.id   AF-A0A532C3B4-F1
#
_cell.length_a   1.000
_cell.length_b   1.000
_cell.length_c   1.000
_cell.angle_alpha   90.00
_cell.angle_beta   90.00
_cell.angle_gamma   90.00
#
_symmetry.space_group_name_H-M   'P 1'
#
loop_
_entity.id
_entity.type
_entity.pdbx_description
1 polymer ?
#
loop_
_entity_poly.entity_id
_entity_poly.type
_entity_poly.pdbx_seq_one_letter_code
_entity_poly.pdbx_strand_id
1 'polypeptide(L)' 'MRVASAIAGSIIFLAVAPGVVAGLVPWLLTDRYRLPWSRLPGFVPVGWLLVVAGTVVLLHAFARFALEGLGTPA' A
#
# COMPACT_ATOMS: atom_id res chain seq x y z
N MET A 1 -25.04 -2.67 11.52
CA MET A 1 -23.61 -3.05 11.62
C MET A 1 -22.89 -1.94 12.36
N ARG A 2 -22.13 -2.23 13.43
CA ARG A 2 -21.51 -1.17 14.25
C ARG A 2 -20.36 -0.54 13.46
N VAL A 3 -20.33 0.78 13.34
CA VAL A 3 -19.35 1.57 12.55
C VAL A 3 -17.89 1.13 12.78
N ALA A 4 -17.55 0.73 14.00
CA ALA A 4 -16.24 0.18 14.36
C ALA A 4 -15.82 -1.04 13.52
N SER A 5 -16.77 -1.89 13.10
CA SER A 5 -16.49 -3.07 12.27
C SER A 5 -16.15 -2.71 10.83
N ALA A 6 -16.73 -1.64 10.29
CA ALA A 6 -16.44 -1.18 8.93
C ALA A 6 -15.05 -0.51 8.85
N ILE A 7 -14.69 0.29 9.86
CA ILE A 7 -13.36 0.92 9.95
C ILE A 7 -12.27 -0.16 10.07
N ALA A 8 -12.48 -1.16 10.93
CA ALA A 8 -11.54 -2.28 11.06
C ALA A 8 -11.38 -3.05 9.74
N GLY A 9 -12.47 -3.35 9.04
CA GLY A 9 -12.44 -4.00 7.73
C GLY A 9 -11.66 -3.21 6.67
N SER A 10 -11.84 -1.89 6.62
CA SER A 10 -11.13 -1.01 5.69
C SER A 10 -9.63 -0.92 5.99
N ILE A 11 -9.23 -0.87 7.26
CA ILE A 11 -7.79 -0.87 7.65
C ILE A 11 -7.13 -2.20 7.26
N ILE A 12 -7.82 -3.32 7.51
CA ILE A 12 -7.32 -4.65 7.13
C ILE A 12 -7.17 -4.72 5.61
N PHE A 13 -8.17 -4.29 4.85
CA PHE A 13 -8.09 -4.29 3.39
C PHE A 13 -6.95 -3.41 2.87
N LEU A 14 -6.82 -2.20 3.42
CA LEU A 14 -5.76 -1.24 3.07
C LEU A 14 -4.35 -1.79 3.33
N ALA A 15 -4.16 -2.64 4.33
CA ALA A 15 -2.88 -3.26 4.60
C ALA A 15 -2.66 -4.54 3.78
N VAL A 16 -3.65 -5.44 3.79
CA VAL A 16 -3.53 -6.80 3.25
C VAL A 16 -3.48 -6.78 1.73
N ALA A 17 -4.37 -6.05 1.05
CA ALA A 17 -4.43 -6.06 -0.40
C ALA A 17 -3.13 -5.56 -1.05
N PRO A 18 -2.62 -4.34 -0.76
CA PRO A 18 -1.36 -3.89 -1.33
C PRO A 18 -0.16 -4.64 -0.76
N GLY A 19 -0.17 -5.03 0.53
CA GLY A 19 0.92 -5.82 1.11
C GLY A 19 1.11 -7.17 0.43
N VAL A 20 0.01 -7.82 0.03
CA VAL A 20 0.06 -9.07 -0.74
C VAL A 20 0.50 -8.81 -2.17
N VAL A 21 -0.15 -7.89 -2.90
CA VAL A 21 0.08 -7.67 -4.34
C VAL A 21 1.44 -7.04 -4.63
N ALA A 22 1.90 -6.10 -3.80
CA ALA A 22 3.16 -5.37 -4.01
C ALA A 22 4.33 -5.92 -3.18
N GLY A 23 4.06 -6.68 -2.11
CA GLY A 23 5.09 -7.27 -1.24
C GLY A 23 5.20 -8.78 -1.38
N LEU A 24 4.21 -9.52 -0.89
CA LEU A 24 4.28 -10.98 -0.79
C LEU A 24 4.38 -11.69 -2.14
N VAL A 25 3.53 -11.33 -3.11
CA VAL A 25 3.52 -11.98 -4.43
C VAL A 25 4.86 -11.76 -5.15
N PRO A 26 5.37 -10.51 -5.30
CA PRO A 26 6.68 -10.31 -5.90
C PRO A 26 7.80 -11.00 -5.12
N TRP A 27 7.76 -11.02 -3.79
CA TRP A 27 8.74 -11.71 -2.96
C TRP A 27 8.79 -13.22 -3.27
N LEU A 28 7.63 -13.88 -3.39
CA LEU A 28 7.55 -15.30 -3.76
C LEU A 28 8.07 -15.56 -5.19
N LEU A 29 7.79 -14.66 -6.12
CA LEU A 29 8.16 -14.80 -7.53
C LEU A 29 9.64 -14.50 -7.81
N THR A 30 10.30 -13.71 -6.96
CA THR A 30 11.67 -13.22 -7.18
C THR A 30 12.72 -13.90 -6.30
N ASP A 31 12.48 -15.16 -5.91
CA ASP A 31 13.32 -15.91 -4.95
C ASP A 31 13.64 -15.07 -3.70
N ARG A 32 12.59 -14.50 -3.09
CA ARG A 32 12.71 -13.67 -1.89
C ARG A 32 13.63 -12.47 -2.09
N TYR A 33 13.58 -11.90 -3.30
CA TYR A 33 14.42 -10.79 -3.71
C TYR A 33 15.93 -11.10 -3.75
N ARG A 34 16.31 -12.39 -3.87
CA ARG A 34 17.71 -12.80 -4.07
C ARG A 34 18.12 -12.57 -5.52
N LEU A 35 18.77 -11.45 -5.77
CA LEU A 35 19.59 -11.06 -6.94
C LEU A 35 19.77 -9.54 -6.83
N PRO A 36 20.76 -8.92 -7.49
CA PRO A 36 20.76 -7.46 -7.55
C PRO A 36 19.45 -6.99 -8.21
N TRP A 37 18.62 -6.26 -7.46
CA TRP A 37 17.29 -5.78 -7.92
C TRP A 37 17.38 -4.93 -9.18
N SER A 38 18.53 -4.29 -9.38
CA SER A 38 18.89 -3.62 -10.62
C SER A 38 20.40 -3.55 -10.74
N ARG A 39 20.88 -3.55 -11.99
CA ARG A 39 22.29 -3.25 -12.33
C ARG A 39 22.53 -1.76 -12.54
N LEU A 40 21.46 -0.94 -12.58
CA LEU A 40 21.54 0.50 -12.75
C LEU A 40 21.81 1.18 -11.40
N PRO A 41 22.88 1.99 -11.28
CA PRO A 41 23.15 2.75 -10.07
C PRO A 41 21.97 3.65 -9.68
N GLY A 42 21.62 3.67 -8.40
CA GLY A 42 20.56 4.55 -7.88
C GLY A 42 19.12 4.09 -8.16
N PHE A 43 18.90 3.04 -8.95
CA PHE A 43 17.54 2.58 -9.26
C PHE A 43 16.77 2.10 -8.02
N VAL A 44 17.43 1.35 -7.14
CA VAL A 44 16.83 0.85 -5.88
C VAL A 44 16.39 1.98 -4.94
N PRO A 45 17.23 2.96 -4.58
CA PRO A 45 16.80 4.06 -3.70
C PRO A 45 15.71 4.93 -4.34
N VAL A 46 15.73 5.15 -5.66
CA VAL A 46 14.64 5.85 -6.36
C VAL A 46 13.33 5.05 -6.26
N GLY A 47 13.37 3.74 -6.47
CA GLY A 47 12.22 2.86 -6.28
C GLY A 47 11.65 2.96 -4.86
N TRP A 48 12.50 2.94 -3.84
CA TRP A 48 12.08 3.14 -2.45
C TRP A 48 11.42 4.51 -2.22
N LEU A 49 12.00 5.58 -2.78
CA LEU A 49 11.43 6.92 -2.68
C LEU A 49 10.01 6.97 -3.28
N LEU A 50 9.80 6.33 -4.44
CA LEU A 50 8.50 6.23 -5.08
C LEU A 50 7.50 5.42 -4.25
N VAL A 51 7.93 4.31 -3.64
CA VAL A 51 7.08 3.49 -2.76
C VAL A 51 6.64 4.29 -1.52
N VAL A 52 7.57 5.01 -0.89
CA VAL A 52 7.27 5.85 0.27
C VAL A 52 6.30 6.96 -0.12
N ALA A 53 6.56 7.68 -1.21
CA ALA A 53 5.68 8.74 -1.70
C ALA A 53 4.27 8.21 -2.01
N GLY A 54 4.16 7.09 -2.72
CA GLY A 54 2.89 6.44 -3.01
C GLY A 54 2.13 6.03 -1.76
N THR A 55 2.83 5.51 -0.74
CA THR A 55 2.24 5.13 0.55
C THR A 55 1.68 6.35 1.28
N VAL A 56 2.42 7.46 1.30
CA VAL A 56 1.94 8.73 1.89
C VAL A 56 0.67 9.21 1.20
N VAL A 57 0.63 9.19 -0.13
CA VAL A 57 -0.56 9.59 -0.90
C VAL A 57 -1.74 8.68 -0.60
N LEU A 58 -1.53 7.36 -0.54
CA LEU A 58 -2.57 6.39 -0.23
C LEU A 58 -3.17 6.61 1.18
N LEU A 59 -2.31 6.78 2.18
CA LEU A 59 -2.75 7.06 3.56
C LEU A 59 -3.50 8.39 3.64
N HIS A 60 -3.03 9.42 2.95
CA HIS A 60 -3.72 10.71 2.90
C HIS A 60 -5.11 10.59 2.27
N ALA A 61 -5.25 9.86 1.15
CA ALA A 61 -6.53 9.63 0.50
C ALA A 61 -7.49 8.84 1.40
N PHE A 62 -7.00 7.80 2.10
CA PHE A 62 -7.81 7.03 3.05
C PHE A 62 -8.22 7.83 4.28
N ALA A 63 -7.32 8.65 4.83
CA ALA A 63 -7.64 9.56 5.92
C ALA A 63 -8.72 10.55 5.49
N ARG A 64 -8.60 11.12 4.29
CA ARG A 64 -9.61 12.00 3.71
C ARG A 64 -10.94 11.29 3.54
N PHE A 65 -10.95 10.09 2.98
CA PHE A 65 -12.16 9.27 2.85
C PHE A 65 -12.82 8.98 4.20
N ALA A 66 -12.03 8.65 5.24
CA ALA A 66 -12.54 8.30 6.55
C ALA A 66 -13.03 9.51 7.36
N LEU A 67 -12.35 10.66 7.25
CA LEU A 67 -12.61 11.86 8.06
C LEU A 67 -13.55 12.85 7.38
N GLU A 68 -13.40 13.04 6.07
CA GLU A 68 -14.23 13.95 5.25
C GLU A 68 -15.37 13.21 4.53
N GLY A 69 -15.48 11.89 4.74
CA GLY A 69 -16.51 11.03 4.19
C GLY A 69 -17.92 11.41 4.67
N LEU A 70 -18.49 12.46 4.07
CA LEU A 70 -19.91 12.57 3.76
C LEU A 70 -20.25 11.41 2.82
N GLY A 71 -20.33 10.20 3.40
CA GLY A 71 -20.20 8.90 2.74
C GLY A 71 -20.69 8.90 1.30
N THR A 72 -19.81 8.54 0.37
CA THR A 72 -20.09 8.14 -1.02
C THR A 72 -21.24 8.90 -1.70
N PRO A 73 -21.01 9.74 -2.73
CA PRO A 73 -22.11 10.16 -3.59
C PRO A 73 -22.64 8.93 -4.36
N ALA A 74 -23.57 8.24 -3.70
CA ALA A 74 -24.43 7.18 -4.16
C ALA A 74 -25.80 7.44 -3.54
#